data_AF-A0A970KRW7-F1
#
_entry.id   AF-A0A970KRW7-F1
#
_cell.length_a   1.000
_cell.length_b   1.000
_cell.length_c   1.000
_cell.angle_alpha   90.00
_cell.angle_beta   90.00
_cell.angle_gamma   90.00
#
_symmetry.space_group_name_H-M   'P 1'
#
loop_
_entity.id
_entity.type
_entity.pdbx_description
1 polymer ?
#
loop_
_entity_poly.entity_id
_entity_poly.type
_entity_poly.pdbx_seq_one_letter_code
_entity_poly.pdbx_strand_id
1 'polypeptide(L)'
;MGITGNLRTMELAELFQWLSQARKTGTLVVRNAAVEKRVVFQDGRILTSSSTDPNEYLGHFLVNHGYLTELELTRAMQMQESSRMLLGKILVTLGVISEEDLHRMLRLKCEESLYELFTWPEGEFRFLDGELPAQALVPLSLDVTAVVFEGMQRVDEWRRLRELIPDADALPVLVAPLDETVNDPATRQVLALVDDQRTVAEIATALHAAEFFVCRHLRPQILAGRVKIIRPRRIVMKAAPSAAPPAAAPAAAPAAPPAPPVPDADALAGAASRYLAAHDLESSLRYLRAARSLEPESRKLEALAQKIEEGVRATVEAAGVVSGAIPILARSLEELSRERLSPQEGFLLTRLDGSYDVHSLLNISALPALDTLVQIWKLLRAGHIKMQEL
;
A
#
# COMPACT_ATOMS: atom_id res chain seq x y z
N MET A 1 -17.72 -27.41 27.94
CA MET A 1 -16.28 -27.64 28.13
C MET A 1 -15.52 -26.83 27.11
N GLY A 2 -14.61 -25.96 27.58
CA GLY A 2 -13.67 -25.24 26.70
C GLY A 2 -12.57 -26.19 26.19
N ILE A 3 -12.10 -25.94 24.97
CA ILE A 3 -10.96 -26.65 24.38
C ILE A 3 -9.79 -25.68 24.24
N THR A 4 -8.57 -26.16 24.47
CA THR A 4 -7.34 -25.41 24.20
C THR A 4 -6.42 -26.25 23.33
N GLY A 5 -5.62 -25.62 22.49
CA GLY A 5 -4.73 -26.34 21.59
C GLY A 5 -3.87 -25.41 20.73
N ASN A 6 -3.25 -25.98 19.70
CA ASN A 6 -2.41 -25.27 18.75
C ASN A 6 -2.88 -25.54 17.32
N LEU A 7 -2.82 -24.52 16.46
CA LEU A 7 -3.22 -24.61 15.05
C LEU A 7 -2.39 -25.63 14.23
N ARG A 8 -1.19 -26.00 14.70
CA ARG A 8 -0.38 -27.08 14.11
C ARG A 8 -0.93 -28.48 14.39
N THR A 9 -1.66 -28.65 15.50
CA THR A 9 -2.22 -29.95 15.91
C THR A 9 -3.66 -30.13 15.46
N MET A 10 -4.40 -29.03 15.29
CA MET A 10 -5.76 -29.01 14.79
C MET A 10 -5.88 -27.78 13.90
N GLU A 11 -6.06 -27.99 12.60
CA GLU A 11 -6.12 -26.89 11.65
C GLU A 11 -7.36 -26.02 11.91
N LEU A 12 -7.27 -24.73 11.56
CA LEU A 12 -8.36 -23.79 11.80
C LEU A 12 -9.67 -24.22 11.11
N ALA A 13 -9.57 -24.79 9.90
CA ALA A 13 -10.72 -25.32 9.16
C ALA A 13 -11.43 -26.42 9.95
N GLU A 14 -10.69 -27.38 10.50
CA GLU A 14 -11.22 -28.46 11.31
C GLU A 14 -11.86 -27.92 12.60
N LEU A 15 -11.19 -26.96 13.26
CA LEU A 15 -11.69 -26.33 14.48
C LEU A 15 -13.02 -25.59 14.24
N PHE A 16 -13.10 -24.82 13.17
CA PHE A 16 -14.33 -24.11 12.78
C PHE A 16 -15.46 -25.09 12.47
N GLN A 17 -15.17 -26.12 11.68
CA GLN A 17 -16.14 -27.15 11.34
C GLN A 17 -16.66 -27.90 12.58
N TRP A 18 -15.76 -28.26 13.51
CA TRP A 18 -16.14 -28.88 14.77
C TRP A 18 -17.06 -27.97 15.61
N LEU A 19 -16.70 -26.69 15.76
CA LEU A 19 -17.53 -25.71 16.49
C LEU A 19 -18.92 -25.57 15.86
N SER A 20 -18.98 -25.58 14.53
CA SER A 20 -20.24 -25.49 13.78
C SER A 20 -21.12 -26.73 13.95
N GLN A 21 -20.57 -27.92 13.68
CA GLN A 21 -21.30 -29.20 13.76
C GLN A 21 -21.79 -29.50 15.18
N ALA A 22 -20.98 -29.16 16.18
CA ALA A 22 -21.36 -29.30 17.59
C ALA A 22 -22.29 -28.18 18.09
N ARG A 23 -22.71 -27.25 17.21
CA ARG A 23 -23.57 -26.09 17.52
C ARG A 23 -23.11 -25.30 18.74
N LYS A 24 -21.79 -25.08 18.83
CA LYS A 24 -21.18 -24.40 19.97
C LYS A 24 -21.60 -22.93 20.02
N THR A 25 -21.77 -22.43 21.24
CA THR A 25 -21.98 -21.02 21.55
C THR A 25 -20.89 -20.58 22.52
N GLY A 26 -20.17 -19.52 22.20
CA GLY A 26 -19.01 -19.09 22.97
C GLY A 26 -18.00 -18.34 22.11
N THR A 27 -16.84 -18.02 22.69
CA THR A 27 -15.80 -17.23 22.00
C THR A 27 -14.56 -18.07 21.76
N LEU A 28 -14.19 -18.25 20.50
CA LEU A 28 -12.89 -18.77 20.12
C LEU A 28 -11.86 -17.64 20.17
N VAL A 29 -10.79 -17.82 20.95
CA VAL A 29 -9.66 -16.90 20.99
C VAL A 29 -8.47 -17.60 20.33
N VAL A 30 -7.87 -16.96 19.33
CA VAL A 30 -6.68 -17.44 18.62
C VAL A 30 -5.59 -16.39 18.78
N ARG A 31 -4.39 -16.79 19.18
CA ARG A 31 -3.29 -15.87 19.48
C ARG A 31 -1.98 -16.38 18.86
N ASN A 32 -1.24 -15.47 18.24
CA ASN A 32 0.16 -15.67 17.85
C ASN A 32 1.08 -14.69 18.61
N ALA A 33 2.33 -14.53 18.20
CA ALA A 33 3.28 -13.65 18.88
C ALA A 33 2.91 -12.16 18.86
N ALA A 34 2.13 -11.71 17.88
CA ALA A 34 1.86 -10.29 17.62
C ALA A 34 0.38 -9.90 17.86
N VAL A 35 -0.56 -10.78 17.51
CA VAL A 35 -1.99 -10.47 17.41
C VAL A 35 -2.83 -11.52 18.14
N GLU A 36 -3.91 -11.08 18.79
CA GLU A 36 -4.97 -11.92 19.32
C GLU A 36 -6.27 -11.62 18.56
N LYS A 37 -6.91 -12.66 18.02
CA LYS A 37 -8.23 -12.57 17.40
C LYS A 37 -9.27 -13.33 18.23
N ARG A 38 -10.47 -12.77 18.31
CA ARG A 38 -11.64 -13.40 18.93
C ARG A 38 -12.72 -13.60 17.89
N VAL A 39 -13.28 -14.80 17.83
CA VAL A 39 -14.40 -15.15 16.95
C VAL A 39 -15.55 -15.67 17.81
N VAL A 40 -16.69 -14.99 17.73
CA VAL A 40 -17.86 -15.31 18.55
C VAL A 40 -18.77 -16.24 17.77
N PHE A 41 -19.08 -17.40 18.36
CA PHE A 41 -19.99 -18.39 17.82
C PHE A 41 -21.31 -18.40 18.60
N GLN A 42 -22.42 -18.60 17.89
CA GLN A 42 -23.72 -18.86 18.47
C GLN A 42 -24.46 -19.90 17.62
N ASP A 43 -24.91 -20.97 18.25
CA ASP A 43 -25.58 -22.10 17.61
C ASP A 43 -24.82 -22.63 16.37
N GLY A 44 -23.49 -22.69 16.47
CA GLY A 44 -22.63 -23.16 15.38
C GLY A 44 -22.44 -22.19 14.21
N ARG A 45 -22.90 -20.95 14.33
CA ARG A 45 -22.68 -19.86 13.36
C ARG A 45 -21.74 -18.80 13.91
N ILE A 46 -21.04 -18.07 13.04
CA ILE A 46 -20.19 -16.97 13.45
C ILE A 46 -21.03 -15.69 13.54
N LEU A 47 -21.06 -15.06 14.71
CA LEU A 47 -21.74 -13.78 14.90
C LEU A 47 -20.88 -12.59 14.47
N THR A 48 -19.61 -12.60 14.88
CA THR A 48 -18.68 -11.47 14.70
C THR A 48 -17.25 -11.87 15.06
N SER A 49 -16.28 -11.05 14.68
CA SER A 49 -14.88 -11.20 15.02
C SER A 49 -14.26 -9.86 15.49
N SER A 50 -13.24 -9.95 16.33
CA SER A 50 -12.40 -8.81 16.74
C SER A 50 -10.93 -9.19 16.76
N SER A 51 -10.06 -8.19 16.57
CA SER A 51 -8.61 -8.35 16.50
C SER A 51 -7.95 -7.24 17.31
N THR A 52 -6.76 -7.52 17.86
CA THR A 52 -5.89 -6.51 18.48
C THR A 52 -5.00 -5.79 17.46
N ASP A 53 -5.03 -6.18 16.18
CA ASP A 53 -4.31 -5.47 15.11
C ASP A 53 -5.00 -4.11 14.83
N PRO A 54 -4.28 -2.97 14.97
CA PRO A 54 -4.81 -1.65 14.67
C PRO A 54 -5.32 -1.49 13.23
N ASN A 55 -4.72 -2.18 12.25
CA ASN A 55 -5.14 -2.11 10.85
C ASN A 55 -6.52 -2.76 10.63
N GLU A 56 -6.90 -3.67 11.53
CA GLU A 56 -8.21 -4.31 11.53
C GLU A 56 -9.26 -3.53 12.33
N TYR A 57 -8.98 -2.30 12.78
CA TYR A 57 -10.00 -1.51 13.48
C TYR A 57 -11.04 -0.96 12.50
N LEU A 58 -12.30 -0.91 12.95
CA LEU A 58 -13.43 -0.45 12.13
C LEU A 58 -13.20 0.94 11.53
N GLY A 59 -12.60 1.85 12.30
CA GLY A 59 -12.31 3.21 11.85
C GLY A 59 -11.43 3.25 10.61
N HIS A 60 -10.24 2.67 10.67
CA HIS A 60 -9.31 2.58 9.55
C HIS A 60 -9.92 1.80 8.37
N PHE A 61 -10.64 0.72 8.66
CA PHE A 61 -11.32 -0.05 7.61
C PHE A 61 -12.31 0.79 6.80
N LEU A 62 -13.08 1.67 7.45
CA LEU A 62 -14.02 2.56 6.79
C LEU A 62 -13.34 3.71 6.04
N VAL A 63 -12.21 4.21 6.54
CA VAL A 63 -11.38 5.21 5.81
C VAL A 63 -10.88 4.63 4.50
N ASN A 64 -10.34 3.41 4.53
CA ASN A 64 -9.79 2.75 3.34
C ASN A 64 -10.82 2.50 2.24
N HIS A 65 -12.09 2.29 2.64
CA HIS A 65 -13.19 2.11 1.70
C HIS A 65 -13.89 3.42 1.32
N GLY A 66 -13.36 4.57 1.76
CA GLY A 66 -13.85 5.89 1.38
C GLY A 66 -15.15 6.34 2.08
N TYR A 67 -15.60 5.60 3.11
CA TYR A 67 -16.77 5.99 3.91
C TYR A 67 -16.45 7.07 4.94
N LEU A 68 -15.17 7.22 5.31
CA LEU A 68 -14.70 8.21 6.28
C LEU A 68 -13.45 8.92 5.78
N THR A 69 -13.34 10.19 6.11
CA THR A 69 -12.06 10.91 6.13
C THR A 69 -11.34 10.70 7.46
N GLU A 70 -10.01 10.91 7.49
CA GLU A 70 -9.24 10.85 8.75
C GLU A 70 -9.73 11.85 9.80
N LEU A 71 -10.20 13.02 9.35
CA LEU A 71 -10.76 14.04 10.23
C LEU A 71 -12.07 13.58 10.88
N GLU A 72 -12.96 12.95 10.11
CA GLU A 72 -14.22 12.39 10.61
C GLU A 72 -13.97 11.24 11.59
N LEU A 73 -13.02 10.36 11.28
CA LEU A 73 -12.60 9.29 12.18
C LEU A 73 -12.10 9.86 13.51
N THR A 74 -11.21 10.87 13.46
CA THR A 74 -10.65 11.51 14.66
C THR A 74 -11.75 12.11 15.54
N ARG A 75 -12.73 12.80 14.94
CA ARG A 75 -13.89 13.36 15.68
C ARG A 75 -14.74 12.27 16.31
N ALA A 76 -15.02 11.19 15.57
CA ALA A 76 -15.81 10.07 16.07
C ALA A 76 -15.13 9.35 17.24
N MET A 77 -13.80 9.22 17.23
CA MET A 77 -13.02 8.62 18.34
C MET A 77 -13.06 9.49 19.60
N GLN A 78 -12.96 10.83 19.49
CA GLN A 78 -13.10 11.74 20.64
C GLN A 78 -14.49 11.63 21.29
N MET A 79 -15.54 11.49 20.47
CA MET A 79 -16.90 11.25 20.97
C MET A 79 -17.04 9.87 21.62
N GLN A 80 -16.36 8.86 21.10
CA GLN A 80 -16.35 7.52 21.67
C GLN A 80 -15.79 7.51 23.09
N GLU A 81 -14.70 8.23 23.31
CA GLU A 81 -14.01 8.31 24.61
C GLU A 81 -14.89 8.96 25.69
N SER A 82 -15.66 9.98 25.32
CA SER A 82 -16.58 10.69 26.22
C SER A 82 -17.92 9.99 26.45
N SER A 83 -18.45 9.28 25.45
CA SER A 83 -19.80 8.68 25.49
C SER A 83 -19.82 7.19 25.84
N ARG A 84 -18.68 6.48 25.73
CA ARG A 84 -18.56 5.01 25.79
C ARG A 84 -19.50 4.24 24.82
N MET A 85 -20.04 4.92 23.80
CA MET A 85 -20.84 4.27 22.76
C MET A 85 -19.93 3.50 21.78
N LEU A 86 -20.50 2.54 21.05
CA LEU A 86 -19.78 1.87 19.96
C LEU A 86 -19.51 2.86 18.81
N LEU A 87 -18.29 2.84 18.26
CA LEU A 87 -17.88 3.71 17.15
C LEU A 87 -18.86 3.67 15.98
N GLY A 88 -19.28 2.47 15.54
CA GLY A 88 -20.25 2.32 14.46
C GLY A 88 -21.58 3.04 14.73
N LYS A 89 -22.07 3.01 15.98
CA LYS A 89 -23.30 3.71 16.37
C LYS A 89 -23.13 5.23 16.33
N ILE A 90 -21.95 5.73 16.73
CA ILE A 90 -21.61 7.16 16.64
C ILE A 90 -21.61 7.59 15.17
N LEU A 91 -20.98 6.82 14.28
CA LEU A 91 -20.89 7.15 12.86
C LEU A 91 -22.27 7.21 12.17
N VAL A 92 -23.17 6.29 12.52
CA VAL A 92 -24.56 6.33 12.03
C VAL A 92 -25.32 7.53 12.60
N THR A 93 -25.13 7.83 13.88
CA THR A 93 -25.79 8.98 14.54
C THR A 93 -25.33 10.32 13.96
N LEU A 94 -24.06 10.41 13.55
CA LEU A 94 -23.49 11.59 12.88
C LEU A 94 -23.91 11.70 11.40
N GLY A 95 -24.57 10.67 10.85
CA GLY A 95 -24.99 10.65 9.45
C GLY A 95 -23.86 10.45 8.44
N VAL A 96 -22.68 10.02 8.90
CA VAL A 96 -21.50 9.82 8.03
C VAL A 96 -21.60 8.51 7.24
N ILE A 97 -22.27 7.50 7.82
CA ILE A 97 -22.53 6.21 7.18
C ILE A 97 -23.95 5.75 7.47
N SER A 98 -24.59 5.11 6.48
CA SER A 98 -25.91 4.50 6.68
C SER A 98 -25.80 3.23 7.52
N GLU A 99 -26.88 2.81 8.18
CA GLU A 99 -26.91 1.55 8.94
C GLU A 99 -26.69 0.33 8.02
N GLU A 100 -27.23 0.37 6.80
CA GLU A 100 -27.06 -0.69 5.80
C GLU A 100 -25.60 -0.81 5.35
N ASP A 101 -24.96 0.32 5.03
CA ASP A 101 -23.55 0.35 4.65
C ASP A 101 -22.65 -0.08 5.81
N LEU A 102 -22.93 0.38 7.03
CA LEU A 102 -22.19 -0.06 8.21
C LEU A 102 -22.30 -1.58 8.39
N HIS A 103 -23.50 -2.15 8.23
CA HIS A 103 -23.70 -3.59 8.35
C HIS A 103 -22.93 -4.38 7.27
N ARG A 104 -22.93 -3.87 6.03
CA ARG A 104 -22.15 -4.42 4.92
C ARG A 104 -20.64 -4.36 5.20
N MET A 105 -20.15 -3.23 5.70
CA MET A 105 -18.75 -3.02 6.04
C MET A 105 -18.29 -3.87 7.23
N LEU A 106 -19.13 -4.04 8.25
CA LEU A 106 -18.87 -4.95 9.37
C LEU A 106 -18.77 -6.40 8.89
N ARG A 107 -19.63 -6.82 7.95
CA ARG A 107 -19.57 -8.14 7.33
C ARG A 107 -18.23 -8.36 6.62
N LEU A 108 -17.88 -7.46 5.69
CA LEU A 108 -16.63 -7.53 4.93
C LEU A 108 -15.41 -7.56 5.85
N LYS A 109 -15.37 -6.67 6.85
CA LYS A 109 -14.30 -6.63 7.86
C LYS A 109 -14.19 -7.95 8.63
N CYS A 110 -15.33 -8.51 9.05
CA CYS A 110 -15.36 -9.78 9.76
C CYS A 110 -14.80 -10.91 8.90
N GLU A 111 -15.26 -11.02 7.65
CA GLU A 111 -14.80 -12.01 6.67
C GLU A 111 -13.30 -11.89 6.41
N GLU A 112 -12.78 -10.68 6.12
CA GLU A 112 -11.35 -10.43 5.92
C GLU A 112 -10.51 -10.86 7.15
N SER A 113 -10.97 -10.50 8.35
CA SER A 113 -10.30 -10.88 9.61
C SER A 113 -10.25 -12.41 9.79
N LEU A 114 -11.32 -13.11 9.41
CA LEU A 114 -11.41 -14.56 9.47
C LEU A 114 -10.53 -15.23 8.42
N TYR A 115 -10.53 -14.75 7.17
CA TYR A 115 -9.71 -15.32 6.10
C TYR A 115 -8.22 -15.18 6.38
N GLU A 116 -7.81 -14.06 7.00
CA GLU A 116 -6.44 -13.88 7.42
C GLU A 116 -6.00 -14.93 8.46
N LEU A 117 -6.88 -15.37 9.37
CA LEU A 117 -6.55 -16.42 10.33
C LEU A 117 -6.20 -17.75 9.65
N PHE A 118 -6.77 -18.07 8.49
CA PHE A 118 -6.40 -19.28 7.75
C PHE A 118 -4.98 -19.23 7.19
N THR A 119 -4.41 -18.03 7.06
CA THR A 119 -3.02 -17.85 6.60
C THR A 119 -2.00 -17.99 7.73
N TRP A 120 -2.43 -18.09 8.99
CA TRP A 120 -1.54 -18.22 10.13
C TRP A 120 -0.91 -19.62 10.16
N PRO A 121 0.43 -19.76 10.06
CA PRO A 121 1.09 -21.06 10.06
C PRO A 121 1.09 -21.72 11.44
N GLU A 122 0.93 -20.91 12.50
CA GLU A 122 0.90 -21.35 13.88
C GLU A 122 0.13 -20.37 14.76
N GLY A 123 -0.39 -20.87 15.89
CA GLY A 123 -1.10 -20.07 16.87
C GLY A 123 -1.65 -20.95 17.98
N GLU A 124 -1.77 -20.39 19.17
CA GLU A 124 -2.49 -21.02 20.28
C GLU A 124 -3.96 -20.65 20.18
N PHE A 125 -4.85 -21.61 20.45
CA PHE A 125 -6.27 -21.34 20.51
C PHE A 125 -6.87 -21.79 21.84
N ARG A 126 -7.94 -21.10 22.24
CA ARG A 126 -8.81 -21.49 23.36
C ARG A 126 -10.26 -21.17 23.00
N PHE A 127 -11.17 -22.10 23.25
CA PHE A 127 -12.60 -21.86 23.13
C PHE A 127 -13.21 -21.66 24.51
N LEU A 128 -13.81 -20.49 24.71
CA LEU A 128 -14.49 -20.08 25.93
C LEU A 128 -15.99 -20.38 25.78
N ASP A 129 -16.41 -21.52 26.31
CA ASP A 129 -17.77 -22.06 26.16
C ASP A 129 -18.80 -21.18 26.90
N GLY A 130 -19.83 -20.71 26.20
CA GLY A 130 -20.86 -19.83 26.74
C GLY A 130 -20.45 -18.36 26.96
N GLU A 131 -19.17 -18.01 26.78
CA GLU A 131 -18.72 -16.62 26.91
C GLU A 131 -19.04 -15.81 25.66
N LEU A 132 -19.91 -14.80 25.81
CA LEU A 132 -20.25 -13.83 24.78
C LEU A 132 -19.79 -12.43 25.22
N PRO A 133 -19.46 -11.52 24.28
CA PRO A 133 -19.09 -10.16 24.62
C PRO A 133 -20.19 -9.44 25.41
N ALA A 134 -19.79 -8.65 26.41
CA ALA A 134 -20.73 -7.91 27.25
C ALA A 134 -21.51 -6.82 26.50
N GLN A 135 -20.98 -6.32 25.38
CA GLN A 135 -21.64 -5.35 24.52
C GLN A 135 -22.36 -6.09 23.39
N ALA A 136 -23.62 -5.72 23.14
CA ALA A 136 -24.39 -6.24 22.02
C ALA A 136 -23.74 -5.79 20.70
N LEU A 137 -22.99 -6.70 20.08
CA LEU A 137 -22.43 -6.52 18.75
C LEU A 137 -23.51 -6.78 17.70
N VAL A 138 -23.36 -6.18 16.52
CA VAL A 138 -24.25 -6.39 15.38
C VAL A 138 -24.07 -7.84 14.88
N PRO A 139 -25.10 -8.71 14.95
CA PRO A 139 -24.95 -10.12 14.60
C PRO A 139 -24.95 -10.31 13.08
N LEU A 140 -23.82 -10.75 12.53
CA LEU A 140 -23.67 -10.98 11.08
C LEU A 140 -24.21 -12.33 10.63
N SER A 141 -24.23 -13.32 11.53
CA SER A 141 -24.66 -14.71 11.28
C SER A 141 -24.04 -15.31 10.01
N LEU A 142 -22.72 -15.44 9.99
CA LEU A 142 -21.97 -16.04 8.89
C LEU A 142 -22.05 -17.57 8.94
N ASP A 143 -22.20 -18.19 7.76
CA ASP A 143 -22.11 -19.62 7.59
C ASP A 143 -20.65 -20.09 7.69
N VAL A 144 -20.38 -21.01 8.61
CA VAL A 144 -19.01 -21.47 8.88
C VAL A 144 -18.44 -22.24 7.70
N THR A 145 -19.26 -23.01 6.98
CA THR A 145 -18.79 -23.82 5.85
C THR A 145 -18.36 -22.93 4.69
N ALA A 146 -19.14 -21.90 4.38
CA ALA A 146 -18.78 -20.89 3.39
C ALA A 146 -17.48 -20.17 3.76
N VAL A 147 -17.33 -19.74 5.03
CA VAL A 147 -16.11 -19.09 5.52
C VAL A 147 -14.90 -20.02 5.41
N VAL A 148 -15.04 -21.30 5.78
CA VAL A 148 -13.96 -22.28 5.67
C VAL A 148 -13.57 -22.51 4.21
N PHE A 149 -14.55 -22.65 3.31
CA PHE A 149 -14.28 -22.88 1.89
C PHE A 149 -13.55 -21.69 1.27
N GLU A 150 -14.03 -20.47 1.51
CA GLU A 150 -13.40 -19.25 1.00
C GLU A 150 -12.02 -19.01 1.64
N GLY A 151 -11.88 -19.28 2.94
CA GLY A 151 -10.59 -19.23 3.65
C GLY A 151 -9.56 -20.18 3.04
N MET A 152 -9.95 -21.42 2.74
CA MET A 152 -9.09 -22.40 2.07
C MET A 152 -8.73 -21.99 0.64
N GLN A 153 -9.68 -21.44 -0.12
CA GLN A 153 -9.41 -20.88 -1.45
C GLN A 153 -8.38 -19.75 -1.38
N ARG A 154 -8.48 -18.90 -0.34
CA ARG A 154 -7.55 -17.81 -0.11
C ARG A 154 -6.15 -18.30 0.27
N VAL A 155 -6.04 -19.37 1.06
CA VAL A 155 -4.76 -20.04 1.37
C VAL A 155 -4.10 -20.57 0.10
N ASP A 156 -4.86 -21.25 -0.75
CA ASP A 156 -4.36 -21.78 -2.03
C ASP A 156 -3.99 -20.65 -2.99
N GLU A 157 -4.79 -19.58 -3.05
CA GLU A 157 -4.45 -18.39 -3.83
C GLU A 157 -3.19 -17.73 -3.31
N TRP A 158 -3.03 -17.59 -2.00
CA TRP A 158 -1.84 -17.03 -1.39
C TRP A 158 -0.60 -17.86 -1.67
N ARG A 159 -0.71 -19.19 -1.64
CA ARG A 159 0.38 -20.10 -2.03
C ARG A 159 0.82 -19.86 -3.47
N ARG A 160 -0.12 -19.78 -4.41
CA ARG A 160 0.16 -19.47 -5.83
C ARG A 160 0.72 -18.05 -6.02
N LEU A 161 0.23 -17.08 -5.25
CA LEU A 161 0.76 -15.73 -5.26
C LEU A 161 2.22 -15.71 -4.80
N ARG A 162 2.58 -16.50 -3.79
CA ARG A 162 3.97 -16.62 -3.32
C ARG A 162 4.93 -17.29 -4.31
N GLU A 163 4.43 -18.09 -5.24
CA GLU A 163 5.25 -18.60 -6.35
C GLU A 163 5.69 -17.47 -7.31
N LEU A 164 4.88 -16.42 -7.43
CA LEU A 164 5.12 -15.26 -8.30
C LEU A 164 5.78 -14.08 -7.55
N ILE A 165 5.34 -13.83 -6.32
CA ILE A 165 5.73 -12.72 -5.44
C ILE A 165 6.23 -13.35 -4.13
N PRO A 166 7.54 -13.66 -4.03
CA PRO A 166 8.05 -14.55 -2.98
C PRO A 166 7.94 -14.00 -1.56
N ASP A 167 8.09 -12.69 -1.41
CA ASP A 167 8.09 -11.98 -0.13
C ASP A 167 7.63 -10.53 -0.33
N ALA A 168 7.29 -9.86 0.77
CA ALA A 168 6.76 -8.49 0.77
C ALA A 168 7.80 -7.44 0.35
N ASP A 169 9.10 -7.78 0.42
CA ASP A 169 10.19 -6.94 -0.04
C ASP A 169 10.35 -7.00 -1.58
N ALA A 170 9.53 -7.81 -2.26
CA ALA A 170 9.47 -7.87 -3.71
C ALA A 170 9.11 -6.51 -4.32
N LEU A 171 9.86 -6.11 -5.35
CA LEU A 171 9.68 -4.87 -6.09
C LEU A 171 8.90 -5.15 -7.39
N PRO A 172 7.63 -4.73 -7.52
CA PRO A 172 6.94 -4.73 -8.80
C PRO A 172 7.49 -3.63 -9.71
N VAL A 173 7.93 -4.04 -10.91
CA VAL A 173 8.46 -3.14 -11.95
C VAL A 173 7.62 -3.24 -13.20
N LEU A 174 7.14 -2.11 -13.71
CA LEU A 174 6.37 -2.01 -14.92
C LEU A 174 7.29 -2.12 -16.15
N VAL A 175 7.08 -3.17 -16.96
CA VAL A 175 7.87 -3.45 -18.17
C VAL A 175 7.11 -3.25 -19.48
N ALA A 176 5.79 -3.07 -19.40
CA ALA A 176 4.93 -2.73 -20.52
C ALA A 176 3.82 -1.80 -20.03
N PRO A 177 3.23 -0.95 -20.91
CA PRO A 177 2.10 -0.11 -20.53
C PRO A 177 0.98 -0.95 -19.92
N LEU A 178 0.43 -0.45 -18.81
CA LEU A 178 -0.69 -1.08 -18.12
C LEU A 178 -1.90 -1.18 -19.05
N ASP A 179 -2.68 -2.24 -18.87
CA ASP A 179 -3.90 -2.42 -19.64
C ASP A 179 -4.93 -1.35 -19.24
N GLU A 180 -5.23 -0.43 -20.15
CA GLU A 180 -6.23 0.63 -19.92
C GLU A 180 -7.66 0.07 -19.74
N THR A 181 -7.88 -1.22 -20.04
CA THR A 181 -9.18 -1.89 -19.87
C THR A 181 -9.43 -2.41 -18.45
N VAL A 182 -8.52 -2.19 -17.50
CA VAL A 182 -8.73 -2.55 -16.09
C VAL A 182 -9.81 -1.65 -15.48
N ASN A 183 -11.05 -2.13 -15.53
CA ASN A 183 -12.20 -1.43 -14.96
C ASN A 183 -12.23 -1.44 -13.43
N ASP A 184 -11.56 -2.41 -12.80
CA ASP A 184 -11.55 -2.57 -11.35
C ASP A 184 -10.83 -1.39 -10.65
N PRO A 185 -11.52 -0.60 -9.81
CA PRO A 185 -10.92 0.53 -9.08
C PRO A 185 -9.80 0.11 -8.14
N ALA A 186 -9.93 -1.03 -7.46
CA ALA A 186 -8.94 -1.56 -6.52
C ALA A 186 -7.63 -1.89 -7.24
N THR A 187 -7.71 -2.60 -8.36
CA THR A 187 -6.55 -2.86 -9.22
C THR A 187 -5.89 -1.55 -9.68
N ARG A 188 -6.68 -0.54 -10.10
CA ARG A 188 -6.12 0.76 -10.51
C ARG A 188 -5.37 1.47 -9.39
N GLN A 189 -5.88 1.44 -8.16
CA GLN A 189 -5.18 2.01 -7.00
C GLN A 189 -3.84 1.34 -6.75
N VAL A 190 -3.79 0.01 -6.77
CA VAL A 190 -2.54 -0.75 -6.62
C VAL A 190 -1.55 -0.38 -7.73
N LEU A 191 -2.01 -0.41 -8.98
CA LEU A 191 -1.15 -0.14 -10.13
C LEU A 191 -0.67 1.32 -10.21
N ALA A 192 -1.45 2.28 -9.69
CA ALA A 192 -1.05 3.68 -9.62
C ALA A 192 0.13 3.92 -8.66
N LEU A 193 0.36 3.00 -7.70
CA LEU A 193 1.49 3.06 -6.77
C LEU A 193 2.67 2.19 -7.21
N VAL A 194 2.55 1.44 -8.31
CA VAL A 194 3.68 0.73 -8.92
C VAL A 194 4.53 1.75 -9.66
N ASP A 195 5.55 2.26 -8.98
CA ASP A 195 6.48 3.29 -9.45
C ASP A 195 7.91 2.77 -9.64
N ASP A 196 8.07 1.46 -9.68
CA ASP A 196 9.34 0.74 -9.77
C ASP A 196 10.31 1.02 -8.61
N GLN A 197 9.85 1.65 -7.52
CA GLN A 197 10.63 1.91 -6.31
C GLN A 197 10.02 1.29 -5.06
N ARG A 198 8.69 1.22 -4.98
CA ARG A 198 8.00 0.68 -3.81
C ARG A 198 7.91 -0.82 -3.84
N THR A 199 8.35 -1.44 -2.76
CA THR A 199 8.08 -2.85 -2.47
C THR A 199 6.58 -3.12 -2.30
N VAL A 200 6.18 -4.38 -2.40
CA VAL A 200 4.80 -4.81 -2.09
C VAL A 200 4.38 -4.36 -0.69
N ALA A 201 5.29 -4.42 0.30
CA ALA A 201 5.04 -3.94 1.66
C ALA A 201 4.75 -2.43 1.72
N GLU A 202 5.51 -1.61 0.99
CA GLU A 202 5.32 -0.16 0.95
C GLU A 202 4.04 0.24 0.22
N ILE A 203 3.70 -0.47 -0.87
CA ILE A 203 2.42 -0.29 -1.57
C ILE A 203 1.25 -0.65 -0.64
N ALA A 204 1.36 -1.79 0.06
CA ALA A 204 0.36 -2.23 1.03
C ALA A 204 0.17 -1.20 2.15
N THR A 205 1.29 -0.69 2.70
CA THR A 205 1.28 0.36 3.73
C THR A 205 0.64 1.64 3.23
N ALA A 206 1.00 2.12 2.03
CA ALA A 206 0.43 3.35 1.47
C ALA A 206 -1.08 3.26 1.20
N LEU A 207 -1.57 2.07 0.85
CA LEU A 207 -3.00 1.80 0.67
C LEU A 207 -3.71 1.43 1.98
N HIS A 208 -2.97 1.32 3.08
CA HIS A 208 -3.45 0.76 4.35
C HIS A 208 -4.14 -0.60 4.16
N ALA A 209 -3.62 -1.41 3.23
CA ALA A 209 -4.19 -2.69 2.83
C ALA A 209 -3.25 -3.84 3.24
N ALA A 210 -3.80 -5.06 3.30
CA ALA A 210 -2.98 -6.26 3.50
C ALA A 210 -2.15 -6.58 2.26
N GLU A 211 -0.98 -7.20 2.44
CA GLU A 211 -0.12 -7.67 1.33
C GLU A 211 -0.87 -8.56 0.34
N PHE A 212 -1.80 -9.39 0.85
CA PHE A 212 -2.68 -10.24 0.04
C PHE A 212 -3.41 -9.45 -1.05
N PHE A 213 -3.95 -8.29 -0.69
CA PHE A 213 -4.69 -7.44 -1.61
C PHE A 213 -3.78 -6.96 -2.75
N VAL A 214 -2.61 -6.43 -2.42
CA VAL A 214 -1.64 -5.93 -3.40
C VAL A 214 -1.19 -7.05 -4.35
N CYS A 215 -0.74 -8.18 -3.80
CA CYS A 215 -0.30 -9.34 -4.59
C CYS A 215 -1.40 -9.86 -5.54
N ARG A 216 -2.64 -9.97 -5.04
CA ARG A 216 -3.79 -10.42 -5.83
C ARG A 216 -4.03 -9.53 -7.04
N HIS A 217 -3.94 -8.21 -6.86
CA HIS A 217 -4.13 -7.23 -7.93
C HIS A 217 -2.93 -7.13 -8.88
N LEU A 218 -1.71 -7.44 -8.42
CA LEU A 218 -0.52 -7.51 -9.28
C LEU A 218 -0.48 -8.79 -10.16
N ARG A 219 -1.02 -9.91 -9.66
CA ARG A 219 -0.95 -11.22 -10.34
C ARG A 219 -1.38 -11.20 -11.82
N PRO A 220 -2.54 -10.62 -12.21
CA PRO A 220 -2.93 -10.56 -13.63
C PRO A 220 -1.89 -9.84 -14.50
N GLN A 221 -1.27 -8.78 -13.98
CA GLN A 221 -0.28 -8.01 -14.72
C GLN A 221 1.08 -8.74 -14.81
N ILE A 222 1.42 -9.53 -13.80
CA ILE A 222 2.61 -10.40 -13.82
C ILE A 222 2.44 -11.51 -14.86
N LEU A 223 1.28 -12.19 -14.87
CA LEU A 223 0.99 -13.26 -15.83
C LEU A 223 0.91 -12.75 -17.26
N ALA A 224 0.42 -11.51 -17.46
CA ALA A 224 0.43 -10.83 -18.75
C ALA A 224 1.83 -10.33 -19.18
N GLY A 225 2.85 -10.46 -18.33
CA GLY A 225 4.22 -10.00 -18.61
C GLY A 225 4.39 -8.49 -18.59
N ARG A 226 3.43 -7.74 -18.03
CA ARG A 226 3.47 -6.26 -17.95
C ARG A 226 4.13 -5.75 -16.69
N VAL A 227 4.07 -6.52 -15.61
CA VAL A 227 4.80 -6.28 -14.37
C VAL A 227 5.79 -7.41 -14.15
N LYS A 228 7.05 -7.10 -13.86
CA LYS A 228 8.04 -8.06 -13.40
C LYS A 228 8.32 -7.85 -11.93
N ILE A 229 8.47 -8.94 -11.21
CA ILE A 229 8.90 -8.90 -9.81
C ILE A 229 10.42 -8.99 -9.76
N ILE A 230 11.04 -7.97 -9.18
CA ILE A 230 12.47 -7.94 -8.89
C ILE A 230 12.64 -8.13 -7.38
N ARG A 231 13.55 -9.02 -6.98
CA ARG A 231 13.99 -9.04 -5.58
C ARG A 231 15.08 -7.99 -5.41
N PRO A 232 14.94 -6.98 -4.54
CA PRO A 232 16.07 -6.15 -4.19
C PRO A 232 17.18 -7.05 -3.64
N ARG A 233 18.39 -6.95 -4.18
CA ARG A 233 19.56 -7.64 -3.62
C ARG A 233 19.79 -7.04 -2.24
N ARG A 234 19.28 -7.73 -1.22
CA ARG A 234 19.49 -7.39 0.18
C ARG A 234 20.99 -7.27 0.41
N ILE A 235 21.50 -6.06 0.65
CA ILE A 235 22.82 -5.86 1.23
C ILE A 235 22.69 -6.46 2.62
N VAL A 236 23.14 -7.71 2.79
CA VAL A 236 23.35 -8.27 4.11
C VAL A 236 24.52 -7.48 4.69
N MET A 237 24.21 -6.40 5.42
CA MET A 237 25.13 -5.93 6.44
C MET A 237 25.31 -7.12 7.38
N LYS A 238 26.54 -7.62 7.46
CA LYS A 238 26.94 -8.77 8.28
C LYS A 238 26.61 -8.48 9.74
N ALA A 239 25.39 -8.79 10.18
CA ALA A 239 25.06 -8.97 11.57
C ALA A 239 25.60 -10.35 12.00
N ALA A 240 26.26 -10.37 13.16
CA ALA A 240 26.85 -11.56 13.76
C ALA A 240 25.82 -12.71 13.90
N PRO A 241 26.27 -13.98 13.87
CA PRO A 241 25.37 -15.13 13.80
C PRO A 241 24.56 -15.28 15.11
N SER A 242 23.24 -15.22 15.01
CA SER A 242 22.34 -15.76 16.03
C SER A 242 21.99 -17.19 15.64
N ALA A 243 22.28 -18.12 16.55
CA ALA A 243 22.10 -19.55 16.36
C ALA A 243 20.63 -19.97 16.43
N ALA A 244 20.16 -20.68 15.41
CA ALA A 244 19.04 -21.61 15.46
C ALA A 244 19.32 -22.80 14.49
N PRO A 245 18.86 -24.02 14.82
CA PRO A 245 19.43 -25.28 14.32
C PRO A 245 19.02 -25.65 12.87
N PRO A 246 19.75 -26.57 12.21
CA PRO A 246 19.58 -26.83 10.78
C PRO A 246 18.38 -27.75 10.53
N ALA A 247 17.46 -27.31 9.66
CA ALA A 247 16.49 -28.19 9.01
C ALA A 247 16.97 -28.51 7.59
N ALA A 248 16.88 -29.79 7.24
CA ALA A 248 17.53 -30.45 6.12
C ALA A 248 17.22 -29.86 4.72
N ALA A 249 18.23 -29.90 3.86
CA ALA A 249 18.12 -29.63 2.44
C ALA A 249 17.32 -30.73 1.71
N PRO A 250 16.55 -30.37 0.66
CA PRO A 250 16.34 -31.24 -0.48
C PRO A 250 17.10 -30.76 -1.71
N ALA A 251 17.38 -31.73 -2.58
CA ALA A 251 18.33 -31.74 -3.66
C ALA A 251 18.03 -30.79 -4.83
N ALA A 252 19.09 -30.53 -5.60
CA ALA A 252 19.17 -29.67 -6.77
C ALA A 252 18.16 -30.01 -7.88
N ALA A 253 17.57 -28.96 -8.45
CA ALA A 253 16.89 -28.94 -9.75
C ALA A 253 17.63 -27.96 -10.70
N PRO A 254 17.58 -28.15 -12.03
CA PRO A 254 18.58 -27.64 -12.97
C PRO A 254 18.47 -26.14 -13.29
N ALA A 255 19.60 -25.56 -13.68
CA ALA A 255 19.79 -24.13 -13.93
C ALA A 255 18.91 -23.57 -15.06
N ALA A 256 18.21 -22.47 -14.78
CA ALA A 256 17.52 -21.63 -15.75
C ALA A 256 18.52 -20.75 -16.56
N PRO A 257 18.20 -20.38 -17.82
CA PRO A 257 19.11 -19.65 -18.71
C PRO A 257 19.38 -18.19 -18.25
N PRO A 258 20.52 -17.58 -18.65
CA PRO A 258 20.94 -16.27 -18.14
C PRO A 258 20.06 -15.12 -18.62
N ALA A 259 19.76 -14.20 -17.71
CA ALA A 259 19.01 -12.96 -17.96
C ALA A 259 19.82 -11.95 -18.82
N PRO A 260 19.16 -11.04 -19.57
CA PRO A 260 19.83 -10.03 -20.41
C PRO A 260 20.62 -9.00 -19.56
N PRO A 261 21.63 -8.34 -20.15
CA PRO A 261 22.55 -7.47 -19.43
C PRO A 261 21.87 -6.19 -18.93
N VAL A 262 22.08 -5.86 -17.66
CA VAL A 262 21.68 -4.59 -17.04
C VAL A 262 22.57 -3.47 -17.61
N PRO A 263 22.01 -2.31 -18.04
CA PRO A 263 22.83 -1.18 -18.46
C PRO A 263 23.68 -0.68 -17.28
N ASP A 264 24.95 -0.40 -17.56
CA ASP A 264 25.91 0.11 -16.58
C ASP A 264 25.61 1.56 -16.16
N ALA A 265 26.19 1.99 -15.05
CA ALA A 265 25.98 3.34 -14.51
C ALA A 265 26.36 4.43 -15.52
N ASP A 266 27.39 4.19 -16.33
CA ASP A 266 27.83 5.08 -17.40
C ASP A 266 26.76 5.20 -18.52
N ALA A 267 26.11 4.12 -18.94
CA ALA A 267 25.02 4.19 -19.92
C ALA A 267 23.81 4.97 -19.39
N LEU A 268 23.48 4.82 -18.10
CA LEU A 268 22.39 5.58 -17.47
C LEU A 268 22.73 7.07 -17.34
N ALA A 269 23.96 7.40 -16.97
CA ALA A 269 24.40 8.79 -16.89
C ALA A 269 24.48 9.45 -18.29
N GLY A 270 24.86 8.66 -19.31
CA GLY A 270 24.77 9.07 -20.71
C GLY A 270 23.33 9.23 -21.21
N ALA A 271 22.39 8.41 -20.74
CA ALA A 271 20.97 8.59 -21.00
C ALA A 271 20.44 9.89 -20.36
N ALA A 272 20.78 10.15 -19.09
CA ALA A 272 20.42 11.40 -18.40
C ALA A 272 20.88 12.64 -19.19
N SER A 273 22.12 12.63 -19.66
CA SER A 273 22.67 13.72 -20.50
C SER A 273 21.89 13.91 -21.82
N ARG A 274 21.44 12.82 -22.45
CA ARG A 274 20.63 12.88 -23.68
C ARG A 274 19.24 13.44 -23.43
N TYR A 275 18.60 13.06 -22.33
CA TYR A 275 17.27 13.58 -21.96
C TYR A 275 17.33 15.06 -21.58
N LEU A 276 18.40 15.49 -20.91
CA LEU A 276 18.66 16.91 -20.67
C LEU A 276 18.74 17.69 -22.00
N ALA A 277 19.50 17.18 -22.97
CA ALA A 277 19.62 17.80 -24.30
C ALA A 277 18.28 17.81 -25.08
N ALA A 278 17.39 16.86 -24.80
CA ALA A 278 16.05 16.79 -25.37
C ALA A 278 15.00 17.66 -24.62
N HIS A 279 15.42 18.41 -23.59
CA HIS A 279 14.54 19.16 -22.68
C HIS A 279 13.52 18.31 -21.91
N ASP A 280 13.78 17.01 -21.76
CA ASP A 280 13.01 16.13 -20.86
C ASP A 280 13.71 16.05 -19.51
N LEU A 281 13.44 17.06 -18.68
CA LEU A 281 14.12 17.27 -17.41
C LEU A 281 13.75 16.19 -16.37
N GLU A 282 12.52 15.69 -16.42
CA GLU A 282 12.03 14.65 -15.52
C GLU A 282 12.74 13.31 -15.78
N SER A 283 12.78 12.88 -17.04
CA SER A 283 13.55 11.69 -17.43
C SER A 283 15.03 11.88 -17.12
N SER A 284 15.60 13.06 -17.39
CA SER A 284 17.00 13.37 -17.08
C SER A 284 17.34 13.13 -15.60
N LEU A 285 16.57 13.71 -14.67
CA LEU A 285 16.77 13.52 -13.24
C LEU A 285 16.48 12.08 -12.78
N ARG A 286 15.54 11.39 -13.44
CA ARG A 286 15.25 9.98 -13.19
C ARG A 286 16.44 9.08 -13.52
N TYR A 287 17.01 9.22 -14.72
CA TYR A 287 18.18 8.44 -15.15
C TYR A 287 19.43 8.79 -14.35
N LEU A 288 19.57 10.06 -13.92
CA LEU A 288 20.69 10.46 -13.07
C LEU A 288 20.62 9.80 -11.69
N ARG A 289 19.45 9.75 -11.06
CA ARG A 289 19.24 9.04 -9.79
C ARG A 289 19.51 7.55 -9.92
N ALA A 290 19.07 6.94 -11.02
CA ALA A 290 19.35 5.54 -11.32
C ALA A 290 20.85 5.26 -11.52
N ALA A 291 21.61 6.18 -12.12
CA ALA A 291 23.05 6.07 -12.20
C ALA A 291 23.70 6.16 -10.80
N ARG A 292 23.27 7.12 -9.96
CA ARG A 292 23.81 7.32 -8.60
C ARG A 292 23.50 6.17 -7.65
N SER A 293 22.38 5.46 -7.85
CA SER A 293 22.06 4.27 -7.05
C SER A 293 22.94 3.07 -7.41
N LEU A 294 23.43 2.98 -8.65
CA LEU A 294 24.37 1.93 -9.07
C LEU A 294 25.80 2.18 -8.59
N GLU A 295 26.28 3.43 -8.60
CA GLU A 295 27.63 3.78 -8.17
C GLU A 295 27.70 5.03 -7.26
N PRO A 296 27.28 4.92 -5.98
CA PRO A 296 27.22 6.08 -5.06
C PRO A 296 28.58 6.73 -4.75
N GLU A 297 29.66 5.95 -4.80
CA GLU A 297 31.02 6.42 -4.47
C GLU A 297 31.83 6.89 -5.69
N SER A 298 31.23 6.87 -6.88
CA SER A 298 31.92 7.21 -8.12
C SER A 298 32.10 8.72 -8.26
N ARG A 299 33.33 9.20 -8.02
CA ARG A 299 33.70 10.62 -8.21
C ARG A 299 33.46 11.12 -9.64
N LYS A 300 33.58 10.24 -10.64
CA LYS A 300 33.31 10.59 -12.05
C LYS A 300 31.82 10.84 -12.27
N LEU A 301 30.99 9.96 -11.73
CA LEU A 301 29.54 10.09 -11.81
C LEU A 301 29.04 11.32 -11.07
N GLU A 302 29.58 11.60 -9.88
CA GLU A 302 29.22 12.77 -9.09
C GLU A 302 29.53 14.09 -9.83
N ALA A 303 30.69 14.17 -10.50
CA ALA A 303 31.04 15.33 -11.33
C ALA A 303 30.11 15.51 -12.54
N LEU A 304 29.60 14.41 -13.10
CA LEU A 304 28.64 14.43 -14.21
C LEU A 304 27.22 14.74 -13.71
N ALA A 305 26.85 14.24 -12.53
CA ALA A 305 25.60 14.55 -11.84
C ALA A 305 25.48 16.05 -11.61
N GLN A 306 26.52 16.67 -11.07
CA GLN A 306 26.56 18.10 -10.82
C GLN A 306 26.35 18.91 -12.11
N LYS A 307 27.00 18.52 -13.21
CA LYS A 307 26.79 19.17 -14.52
C LYS A 307 25.37 19.04 -15.04
N ILE A 308 24.74 17.88 -14.86
CA ILE A 308 23.35 17.65 -15.29
C ILE A 308 22.39 18.47 -14.42
N GLU A 309 22.56 18.47 -13.11
CA GLU A 309 21.74 19.26 -12.18
C GLU A 309 21.86 20.77 -12.45
N GLU A 310 23.07 21.26 -12.74
CA GLU A 310 23.33 22.64 -13.18
C GLU A 310 22.61 22.94 -14.51
N GLY A 311 22.68 22.02 -15.48
CA GLY A 311 21.99 22.18 -16.76
C GLY A 311 20.45 22.16 -16.65
N VAL A 312 19.91 21.32 -15.78
CA VAL A 312 18.47 21.31 -15.44
C VAL A 312 18.09 22.65 -14.84
N ARG A 313 18.84 23.14 -13.85
CA ARG A 313 18.59 24.43 -13.21
C ARG A 313 18.64 25.59 -14.21
N ALA A 314 19.66 25.64 -15.06
CA ALA A 314 19.77 26.66 -16.10
C ALA A 314 18.60 26.62 -17.10
N THR A 315 18.11 25.43 -17.45
CA THR A 315 16.93 25.28 -18.34
C THR A 315 15.65 25.78 -17.68
N VAL A 316 15.50 25.53 -16.38
CA VAL A 316 14.34 25.97 -15.59
C VAL A 316 14.37 27.50 -15.38
N GLU A 317 15.53 28.06 -15.04
CA GLU A 317 15.74 29.51 -14.88
C GLU A 317 15.53 30.26 -16.19
N ALA A 318 16.02 29.72 -17.32
CA ALA A 318 15.81 30.32 -18.65
C ALA A 318 14.32 30.38 -19.07
N ALA A 319 13.47 29.55 -18.47
CA ALA A 319 12.02 29.59 -18.67
C ALA A 319 11.32 30.62 -17.76
N GLY A 320 12.05 31.34 -16.91
CA GLY A 320 11.50 32.34 -15.98
C GLY A 320 11.14 31.79 -14.60
N VAL A 321 11.43 30.52 -14.30
CA VAL A 321 11.24 29.92 -12.97
C VAL A 321 12.44 30.26 -12.10
N VAL A 322 12.48 31.50 -11.61
CA VAL A 322 13.54 32.00 -10.72
C VAL A 322 13.03 32.12 -9.29
N SER A 323 13.94 32.10 -8.30
CA SER A 323 13.62 32.03 -6.87
C SER A 323 12.62 33.10 -6.39
N GLY A 324 12.62 34.30 -6.98
CA GLY A 324 11.71 35.40 -6.62
C GLY A 324 10.47 35.55 -7.51
N ALA A 325 10.28 34.69 -8.51
CA ALA A 325 9.09 34.74 -9.36
C ALA A 325 7.87 34.21 -8.61
N ILE A 326 6.69 34.77 -8.89
CA ILE A 326 5.43 34.31 -8.29
C ILE A 326 4.63 33.55 -9.35
N PRO A 327 4.52 32.22 -9.23
CA PRO A 327 3.65 31.42 -10.10
C PRO A 327 2.17 31.64 -9.77
N ILE A 328 1.42 32.10 -10.75
CA ILE A 328 -0.04 32.29 -10.68
C ILE A 328 -0.76 31.33 -11.61
N LEU A 329 -1.96 30.89 -11.21
CA LEU A 329 -2.81 30.06 -12.05
C LEU A 329 -3.25 30.82 -13.30
N ALA A 330 -2.98 30.25 -14.48
CA ALA A 330 -3.41 30.81 -15.76
C ALA A 330 -4.81 30.31 -16.18
N ARG A 331 -5.29 29.24 -15.55
CA ARG A 331 -6.57 28.56 -15.76
C ARG A 331 -7.25 28.32 -14.41
N SER A 332 -8.56 28.10 -14.42
CA SER A 332 -9.27 27.83 -13.16
C SER A 332 -8.94 26.44 -12.60
N LEU A 333 -9.01 26.28 -11.28
CA LEU A 333 -8.83 24.97 -10.63
C LEU A 333 -9.83 23.92 -11.14
N GLU A 334 -11.04 24.33 -11.50
CA GLU A 334 -12.05 23.44 -12.10
C GLU A 334 -11.62 22.91 -13.48
N GLU A 335 -11.03 23.76 -14.32
CA GLU A 335 -10.48 23.34 -15.61
C GLU A 335 -9.28 22.41 -15.43
N LEU A 336 -8.40 22.73 -14.48
CA LEU A 336 -7.20 21.94 -14.19
C LEU A 336 -7.54 20.58 -13.58
N SER A 337 -8.59 20.47 -12.76
CA SER A 337 -9.05 19.20 -12.19
C SER A 337 -9.51 18.17 -13.23
N ARG A 338 -9.78 18.61 -14.47
CA ARG A 338 -10.18 17.74 -15.59
C ARG A 338 -8.98 17.31 -16.46
N GLU A 339 -7.82 17.91 -16.26
CA GLU A 339 -6.57 17.55 -16.92
C GLU A 339 -5.89 16.37 -16.20
N ARG A 340 -5.05 15.64 -16.93
CA ARG A 340 -4.25 14.53 -16.35
C ARG A 340 -3.05 15.09 -15.59
N LEU A 341 -3.29 15.56 -14.38
CA LEU A 341 -2.25 16.05 -13.48
C LEU A 341 -1.73 14.92 -12.58
N SER A 342 -0.42 14.86 -12.42
CA SER A 342 0.19 14.02 -11.38
C SER A 342 -0.19 14.52 -9.98
N PRO A 343 -0.14 13.68 -8.94
CA PRO A 343 -0.36 14.12 -7.56
C PRO A 343 0.58 15.26 -7.13
N GLN A 344 1.80 15.30 -7.68
CA GLN A 344 2.80 16.33 -7.41
C GLN A 344 2.41 17.68 -8.04
N GLU A 345 1.93 17.65 -9.29
CA GLU A 345 1.40 18.83 -9.99
C GLU A 345 0.13 19.34 -9.29
N GLY A 346 -0.78 18.44 -8.92
CA GLY A 346 -1.98 18.78 -8.16
C GLY A 346 -1.67 19.42 -6.81
N PHE A 347 -0.73 18.87 -6.04
CA PHE A 347 -0.27 19.45 -4.78
C PHE A 347 0.25 20.87 -4.96
N LEU A 348 1.13 21.10 -5.94
CA LEU A 348 1.66 22.43 -6.20
C LEU A 348 0.55 23.41 -6.59
N LEU A 349 -0.36 23.03 -7.49
CA LEU A 349 -1.47 23.88 -7.94
C LEU A 349 -2.39 24.33 -6.79
N THR A 350 -2.61 23.49 -5.76
CA THR A 350 -3.40 23.89 -4.57
C THR A 350 -2.74 24.96 -3.71
N ARG A 351 -1.44 25.22 -3.91
CA ARG A 351 -0.64 26.22 -3.19
C ARG A 351 -0.35 27.47 -4.01
N LEU A 352 -0.76 27.49 -5.28
CA LEU A 352 -0.61 28.65 -6.16
C LEU A 352 -1.80 29.60 -5.98
N ASP A 353 -1.82 30.33 -4.87
CA ASP A 353 -2.78 31.40 -4.61
C ASP A 353 -2.27 32.79 -5.06
N GLY A 354 -1.07 32.86 -5.64
CA GLY A 354 -0.39 34.09 -6.06
C GLY A 354 0.30 34.85 -4.94
N SER A 355 0.42 34.27 -3.74
CA SER A 355 1.13 34.88 -2.60
C SER A 355 2.52 34.28 -2.34
N TYR A 356 2.77 33.05 -2.80
CA TYR A 356 4.04 32.35 -2.62
C TYR A 356 4.96 32.53 -3.82
N ASP A 357 6.19 32.97 -3.57
CA ASP A 357 7.27 32.93 -4.55
C ASP A 357 7.83 31.49 -4.71
N VAL A 358 8.59 31.26 -5.77
CA VAL A 358 9.23 29.95 -6.02
C VAL A 358 10.05 29.50 -4.81
N HIS A 359 10.76 30.42 -4.13
CA HIS A 359 11.51 30.10 -2.92
C HIS A 359 10.64 29.52 -1.80
N SER A 360 9.49 30.14 -1.53
CA SER A 360 8.56 29.69 -0.49
C SER A 360 7.93 28.35 -0.87
N LEU A 361 7.64 28.12 -2.15
CA LEU A 361 7.16 26.84 -2.64
C LEU A 361 8.19 25.72 -2.47
N LEU A 362 9.49 26.01 -2.64
CA LEU A 362 10.55 25.04 -2.37
C LEU A 362 10.61 24.62 -0.89
N ASN A 363 10.34 25.54 0.04
CA ASN A 363 10.36 25.25 1.47
C ASN A 363 9.13 24.49 1.97
N ILE A 364 7.98 24.61 1.27
CA ILE A 364 6.71 23.98 1.65
C ILE A 364 6.48 22.68 0.87
N SER A 365 7.23 22.46 -0.22
CA SER A 365 7.15 21.24 -1.03
C SER A 365 7.71 20.03 -0.28
N ALA A 366 7.01 18.90 -0.35
CA ALA A 366 7.49 17.61 0.15
C ALA A 366 8.52 16.94 -0.80
N LEU A 367 8.87 17.59 -1.91
CA LEU A 367 9.82 17.08 -2.91
C LEU A 367 11.20 17.73 -2.75
N PRO A 368 12.27 17.08 -3.23
CA PRO A 368 13.58 17.72 -3.34
C PRO A 368 13.51 18.97 -4.21
N ALA A 369 14.27 20.01 -3.85
CA ALA A 369 14.20 21.33 -4.47
C ALA A 369 14.26 21.31 -6.01
N LEU A 370 15.12 20.47 -6.59
CA LEU A 370 15.27 20.38 -8.04
C LEU A 370 14.05 19.72 -8.72
N ASP A 371 13.46 18.71 -8.09
CA ASP A 371 12.22 18.08 -8.58
C ASP A 371 11.05 19.09 -8.51
N THR A 372 10.94 19.87 -7.43
CA THR A 372 9.93 20.94 -7.31
C THR A 372 10.07 21.98 -8.43
N LEU A 373 11.30 22.42 -8.73
CA LEU A 373 11.59 23.34 -9.84
C LEU A 373 11.17 22.76 -11.20
N VAL A 374 11.41 21.47 -11.44
CA VAL A 374 11.00 20.78 -12.68
C VAL A 374 9.47 20.69 -12.79
N GLN A 375 8.75 20.43 -11.69
CA GLN A 375 7.29 20.39 -11.72
C GLN A 375 6.69 21.79 -12.01
N ILE A 376 7.23 22.85 -11.40
CA ILE A 376 6.82 24.22 -11.70
C ILE A 376 7.09 24.55 -13.19
N TRP A 377 8.25 24.16 -13.71
CA TRP A 377 8.59 24.33 -15.12
C TRP A 377 7.64 23.59 -16.08
N LYS A 378 7.23 22.36 -15.74
CA LYS A 378 6.25 21.59 -16.53
C LYS A 378 4.89 22.28 -16.56
N LEU A 379 4.39 22.73 -15.41
CA LEU A 379 3.14 23.48 -15.31
C LEU A 379 3.17 24.77 -16.13
N LEU A 380 4.31 25.46 -16.15
CA LEU A 380 4.52 26.68 -16.95
C LEU A 380 4.52 26.36 -18.45
N ARG A 381 5.23 25.31 -18.88
CA ARG A 381 5.27 24.86 -20.28
C ARG A 381 3.91 24.38 -20.79
N ALA A 382 3.13 23.73 -19.94
CA ALA A 382 1.76 23.30 -20.26
C ALA A 382 0.75 24.46 -20.30
N GLY A 383 1.17 25.66 -19.88
CA GLY A 383 0.31 26.85 -19.84
C GLY A 383 -0.76 26.80 -18.74
N HIS A 384 -0.53 26.00 -17.71
CA HIS A 384 -1.40 25.93 -16.52
C HIS A 384 -1.12 27.07 -15.55
N ILE A 385 0.13 27.55 -15.53
CA ILE A 385 0.58 28.67 -14.69
C ILE A 385 1.28 29.70 -15.54
N LYS A 386 1.36 30.93 -15.03
CA LYS A 386 2.18 32.03 -15.57
C LYS A 386 3.07 32.55 -14.46
N MET A 387 4.24 33.05 -14.84
CA MET A 387 5.12 33.75 -13.91
C MET A 387 4.77 35.23 -13.91
N GLN A 388 4.49 35.75 -12.72
CA GLN A 388 4.41 37.19 -12.48
C GLN A 388 5.77 37.66 -11.97
N GLU A 389 6.37 38.61 -12.69
CA GLU A 389 7.54 39.34 -12.20
C GLU A 389 7.08 40.35 -11.15
N LEU A 390 7.90 40.54 -10.12
CA LEU A 390 7.74 41.58 -9.09
C LEU A 390 8.06 42.97 -9.65
#